data_AF-A0A397V7I4-F1
#
_entry.id   AF-A0A397V7I4-F1
#
_cell.length_a   1.000
_cell.length_b   1.000
_cell.length_c   1.000
_cell.angle_alpha   90.00
_cell.angle_beta   90.00
_cell.angle_gamma   90.00
#
_symmetry.space_group_name_H-M   'P 1'
#
loop_
_entity.id
_entity.type
_entity.pdbx_description
1 polymer ?
#
loop_
_entity_poly.entity_id
_entity_poly.type
_entity_poly.pdbx_seq_one_letter_code
_entity_poly.pdbx_strand_id
1 'polypeptide(L)'
;MFRFITFTIFVFSDSQSIQILSKPSTIFLVASIIYNFFMAFLIMCFAASVKFHIYLTLLIMSWVPNEDFIKWFSKYGRVAASFVLLSIIQIDTLKMLKSRIGGLEHFNAPLSDKSLKIIFWGSWFSLFLTEIPQLITQILYVNFSIVEFDLALLSTIVSSLAILSNKVSKLIMKRTYFIK
;
A
#
# COMPACT_ATOMS: atom_id res chain seq x y z
N MET A 1 -7.26 -6.71 1.96
CA MET A 1 -8.32 -6.94 0.96
C MET A 1 -9.71 -6.70 1.53
N PHE A 2 -10.16 -7.44 2.56
CA PHE A 2 -11.49 -7.25 3.18
C PHE A 2 -11.82 -5.79 3.53
N ARG A 3 -10.92 -5.08 4.24
CA ARG A 3 -11.08 -3.64 4.58
C ARG A 3 -11.34 -2.75 3.36
N PHE A 4 -10.64 -3.00 2.26
CA PHE A 4 -10.79 -2.21 1.04
C PHE A 4 -12.17 -2.44 0.43
N ILE A 5 -12.60 -3.70 0.36
CA ILE A 5 -13.93 -4.07 -0.12
C ILE A 5 -15.02 -3.42 0.72
N THR A 6 -14.95 -3.52 2.06
CA THR A 6 -15.96 -2.91 2.94
C THR A 6 -15.96 -1.40 2.84
N PHE A 7 -14.79 -0.75 2.69
CA PHE A 7 -14.72 0.69 2.49
C PHE A 7 -15.28 1.12 1.14
N THR A 8 -15.03 0.36 0.07
CA THR A 8 -15.63 0.60 -1.24
C THR A 8 -17.15 0.48 -1.20
N ILE A 9 -17.68 -0.57 -0.56
CA ILE A 9 -19.13 -0.73 -0.36
C ILE A 9 -19.69 0.46 0.42
N PHE A 10 -19.04 0.86 1.52
CA PHE A 10 -19.43 2.03 2.30
C PHE A 10 -19.50 3.32 1.45
N VAL A 11 -18.48 3.57 0.62
CA VAL A 11 -18.44 4.77 -0.25
C VAL A 11 -19.60 4.77 -1.26
N PHE A 12 -19.88 3.64 -1.90
CA PHE A 12 -20.86 3.59 -2.98
C PHE A 12 -22.30 3.30 -2.52
N SER A 13 -22.49 2.82 -1.30
CA SER A 13 -23.81 2.50 -0.74
C SER A 13 -24.13 3.40 0.45
N ASP A 14 -23.49 3.15 1.59
CA ASP A 14 -23.88 3.73 2.87
C ASP A 14 -23.66 5.25 2.93
N SER A 15 -22.53 5.74 2.43
CA SER A 15 -22.17 7.15 2.52
C SER A 15 -23.07 8.07 1.68
N GLN A 16 -23.79 7.53 0.69
CA GLN A 16 -24.69 8.30 -0.17
C GLN A 16 -25.93 8.81 0.59
N SER A 17 -26.30 8.19 1.71
CA SER A 17 -27.39 8.68 2.57
C SER A 17 -27.03 9.97 3.30
N ILE A 18 -25.74 10.27 3.45
CA ILE A 18 -25.22 11.43 4.18
C ILE A 18 -24.24 12.18 3.26
N GLN A 19 -24.71 13.21 2.55
CA GLN A 19 -23.92 13.94 1.55
C GLN A 19 -22.58 14.50 2.07
N ILE A 20 -22.53 14.90 3.35
CA ILE A 20 -21.29 15.40 3.97
C ILE A 20 -20.21 14.32 4.10
N LEU A 21 -20.58 13.03 4.08
CA LEU A 21 -19.66 11.88 4.13
C LEU A 21 -19.33 11.32 2.75
N SER A 22 -20.25 11.37 1.79
CA SER A 22 -20.05 10.84 0.43
C SER A 22 -18.87 11.49 -0.30
N LYS A 23 -18.79 12.83 -0.30
CA LYS A 23 -17.70 13.57 -0.95
C LYS A 23 -16.30 13.24 -0.37
N PRO A 24 -16.05 13.41 0.94
CA PRO A 24 -14.71 13.13 1.48
C PRO A 24 -14.33 11.66 1.37
N SER A 25 -15.26 10.72 1.61
CA SER A 25 -14.95 9.28 1.55
C SER A 25 -14.55 8.82 0.14
N THR A 26 -15.22 9.35 -0.90
CA THR A 26 -14.85 9.12 -2.31
C THR A 26 -13.46 9.68 -2.62
N ILE A 27 -13.17 10.91 -2.18
CA ILE A 27 -11.86 11.54 -2.39
C ILE A 27 -10.75 10.70 -1.74
N PHE A 28 -10.93 10.25 -0.50
CA PHE A 28 -9.93 9.43 0.19
C PHE A 28 -9.71 8.07 -0.50
N LEU A 29 -10.78 7.41 -0.97
CA LEU A 29 -10.67 6.14 -1.70
C LEU A 29 -9.87 6.31 -3.00
N VAL A 30 -10.23 7.30 -3.82
CA VAL A 30 -9.56 7.55 -5.11
C VAL A 30 -8.12 8.01 -4.91
N ALA A 31 -7.86 8.92 -3.96
CA ALA A 31 -6.52 9.39 -3.65
C ALA A 31 -5.60 8.24 -3.18
N SER A 32 -6.11 7.33 -2.36
CA SER A 32 -5.39 6.14 -1.91
C SER A 32 -5.01 5.22 -3.07
N ILE A 33 -5.96 4.93 -3.97
CA ILE A 33 -5.73 4.10 -5.15
C ILE A 33 -4.64 4.71 -6.04
N ILE A 34 -4.75 6.01 -6.35
CA ILE A 34 -3.76 6.73 -7.18
C ILE A 34 -2.38 6.70 -6.51
N TYR A 35 -2.32 7.02 -5.22
CA TYR A 35 -1.08 7.02 -4.47
C TYR A 35 -0.42 5.64 -4.47
N ASN A 36 -1.16 4.59 -4.12
CA ASN A 36 -0.63 3.23 -4.03
C ASN A 36 -0.17 2.72 -5.39
N PHE A 37 -0.91 3.00 -6.47
CA PHE A 37 -0.51 2.66 -7.83
C PHE A 37 0.78 3.36 -8.25
N PHE A 38 0.88 4.67 -8.01
CA PHE A 38 2.09 5.44 -8.32
C PHE A 38 3.31 4.94 -7.53
N MET A 39 3.12 4.64 -6.24
CA MET A 39 4.19 4.10 -5.40
C MET A 39 4.63 2.73 -5.87
N ALA A 40 3.71 1.85 -6.24
CA ALA A 40 4.03 0.53 -6.77
C ALA A 40 4.88 0.62 -8.05
N PHE A 41 4.51 1.52 -8.96
CA PHE A 41 5.29 1.80 -10.15
C PHE A 41 6.70 2.30 -9.80
N LEU A 42 6.83 3.29 -8.92
CA LEU A 42 8.13 3.80 -8.46
C LEU A 42 9.00 2.69 -7.84
N ILE A 43 8.41 1.83 -7.01
CA ILE A 43 9.11 0.70 -6.39
C ILE A 43 9.67 -0.23 -7.46
N MET A 44 8.90 -0.57 -8.50
CA MET A 44 9.37 -1.43 -9.59
C MET A 44 10.48 -0.76 -10.41
N CYS A 45 10.39 0.55 -10.68
CA CYS A 45 11.45 1.29 -11.34
C CYS A 45 12.77 1.28 -10.53
N PHE A 46 12.69 1.53 -9.22
CA PHE A 46 13.86 1.47 -8.34
C PHE A 46 14.33 0.04 -8.07
N ALA A 47 13.49 -0.97 -8.25
CA ALA A 47 13.91 -2.37 -8.17
C ALA A 47 14.74 -2.75 -9.40
N ALA A 48 14.36 -2.26 -10.58
CA ALA A 48 15.11 -2.42 -11.82
C ALA A 48 16.42 -1.62 -11.87
N SER A 49 16.74 -0.83 -10.84
CA SER A 49 17.94 0.01 -10.79
C SER A 49 18.72 -0.12 -9.49
N VAL A 50 20.03 -0.33 -9.60
CA VAL A 50 20.92 -0.44 -8.42
C VAL A 50 21.27 0.95 -7.88
N LYS A 51 21.51 1.90 -8.79
CA LYS A 51 21.96 3.25 -8.45
C LYS A 51 21.17 4.28 -9.27
N PHE A 52 20.61 5.24 -8.57
CA PHE A 52 20.05 6.46 -9.15
C PHE A 52 20.95 7.61 -8.71
N HIS A 53 21.83 8.08 -9.59
CA HIS A 53 22.66 9.26 -9.34
C HIS A 53 22.09 10.43 -10.13
N ILE A 54 21.71 11.49 -9.42
CA ILE A 54 21.49 12.80 -10.03
C ILE A 54 22.84 13.52 -9.97
N TYR A 55 23.49 13.68 -11.12
CA TYR A 55 24.63 14.59 -11.23
C TYR A 55 24.09 15.99 -11.51
N LEU A 56 24.30 16.90 -10.55
CA LEU A 56 23.76 18.28 -10.55
C LEU A 56 24.26 19.12 -11.74
N THR A 57 25.31 18.69 -12.43
CA THR A 57 26.04 19.54 -13.38
C THR A 57 25.61 19.37 -14.85
N LEU A 58 24.91 18.29 -15.26
CA LEU A 58 24.66 18.02 -16.70
C LEU A 58 23.34 17.29 -17.07
N LEU A 59 22.32 17.18 -16.23
CA LEU A 59 21.01 16.57 -16.60
C LEU A 59 21.08 15.15 -17.23
N ILE A 60 22.20 14.43 -17.09
CA ILE A 60 22.32 13.04 -17.56
C ILE A 60 21.94 12.13 -16.39
N MET A 61 20.74 11.55 -16.45
CA MET A 61 20.35 10.47 -15.56
C MET A 61 21.05 9.18 -16.02
N SER A 62 22.09 8.75 -15.31
CA SER A 62 22.67 7.41 -15.50
C SER A 62 21.92 6.41 -14.63
N TRP A 63 21.19 5.51 -15.29
CA TRP A 63 20.48 4.40 -14.68
C TRP A 63 21.37 3.15 -14.79
N VAL A 64 21.87 2.66 -13.67
CA VAL A 64 22.59 1.38 -13.64
C VAL A 64 21.56 0.26 -13.42
N PRO A 65 21.31 -0.58 -14.43
CA PRO A 65 20.30 -1.63 -14.33
C PRO A 65 20.66 -2.64 -13.25
N ASN A 66 19.64 -3.09 -12.51
CA ASN A 66 19.76 -4.22 -11.61
C ASN A 66 19.52 -5.50 -12.41
N GLU A 67 20.60 -6.05 -12.97
CA GLU A 67 20.52 -7.24 -13.82
C GLU A 67 19.84 -8.42 -13.13
N ASP A 68 20.06 -8.61 -11.84
CA ASP A 68 19.45 -9.70 -11.08
C ASP A 68 17.93 -9.53 -11.02
N PHE A 69 17.47 -8.29 -10.80
CA PHE A 69 16.03 -8.00 -10.82
C PHE A 69 15.44 -8.13 -12.21
N ILE A 70 16.14 -7.68 -13.25
CA ILE A 70 15.67 -7.80 -14.63
C ILE A 70 15.57 -9.27 -15.04
N LYS A 71 16.56 -10.10 -14.70
CA LYS A 71 16.53 -11.56 -14.93
C LYS A 71 15.38 -12.22 -14.17
N TRP A 72 15.21 -11.88 -12.90
CA TRP A 72 14.11 -12.38 -12.07
C TRP A 72 12.74 -11.95 -12.64
N PHE A 73 12.59 -10.68 -13.04
CA PHE A 73 11.36 -10.13 -13.59
C PHE A 73 11.02 -10.72 -14.95
N SER A 74 12.02 -10.99 -15.80
CA SER A 74 11.82 -11.68 -17.07
C SER A 74 11.26 -13.09 -16.87
N LYS A 75 11.74 -13.82 -15.85
CA LYS A 75 11.28 -15.17 -15.52
C LYS A 75 9.90 -15.18 -14.82
N TYR A 76 9.66 -14.22 -13.92
CA TYR A 76 8.52 -14.25 -12.99
C TYR A 76 7.60 -13.02 -13.08
N GLY A 77 7.62 -12.29 -14.19
CA GLY A 77 6.92 -11.02 -14.37
C GLY A 77 5.40 -11.10 -14.12
N ARG A 78 4.76 -12.25 -14.37
CA ARG A 78 3.35 -12.47 -14.03
C ARG A 78 3.09 -12.37 -12.52
N VAL A 79 3.96 -12.98 -11.70
CA VAL A 79 3.88 -12.90 -10.24
C VAL A 79 4.10 -11.44 -9.82
N ALA A 80 5.12 -10.78 -10.36
CA ALA A 80 5.38 -9.37 -10.08
C ALA A 80 4.17 -8.48 -10.39
N ALA A 81 3.54 -8.65 -11.55
CA ALA A 81 2.35 -7.90 -11.96
C ALA A 81 1.16 -8.13 -11.01
N SER A 82 0.90 -9.38 -10.59
CA SER A 82 -0.14 -9.68 -9.60
C SER A 82 0.08 -8.92 -8.29
N PHE A 83 1.32 -8.87 -7.79
CA PHE A 83 1.64 -8.14 -6.57
C PHE A 83 1.59 -6.62 -6.76
N VAL A 84 1.93 -6.09 -7.94
CA VAL A 84 1.70 -4.68 -8.27
C VAL A 84 0.21 -4.34 -8.21
N LEU A 85 -0.66 -5.19 -8.77
CA LEU A 85 -2.11 -4.98 -8.69
C LEU A 85 -2.63 -5.07 -7.24
N LEU A 86 -2.18 -6.07 -6.48
CA LEU A 86 -2.53 -6.19 -5.04
C LEU A 86 -2.04 -4.98 -4.22
N SER A 87 -0.93 -4.37 -4.64
CA SER A 87 -0.35 -3.23 -3.95
C SER A 87 -1.15 -1.94 -4.05
N ILE A 88 -2.06 -1.85 -5.04
CA ILE A 88 -3.07 -0.78 -5.12
C ILE A 88 -3.92 -0.73 -3.85
N ILE A 89 -4.21 -1.91 -3.26
CA ILE A 89 -4.93 -2.00 -2.00
C ILE A 89 -4.02 -1.68 -0.81
N GLN A 90 -2.81 -2.23 -0.82
CA GLN A 90 -1.83 -2.04 0.25
C GLN A 90 -0.40 -2.25 -0.26
N ILE A 91 0.40 -1.18 -0.25
CA ILE A 91 1.77 -1.16 -0.79
C ILE A 91 2.67 -2.24 -0.17
N ASP A 92 2.45 -2.61 1.09
CA ASP A 92 3.24 -3.63 1.80
C ASP A 92 3.19 -5.02 1.17
N THR A 93 2.16 -5.31 0.37
CA THR A 93 2.06 -6.59 -0.35
C THR A 93 3.24 -6.83 -1.28
N LEU A 94 3.88 -5.77 -1.81
CA LEU A 94 5.10 -5.90 -2.63
C LEU A 94 6.28 -6.52 -1.87
N LYS A 95 6.29 -6.47 -0.52
CA LYS A 95 7.32 -7.16 0.26
C LYS A 95 7.25 -8.67 0.12
N MET A 96 6.08 -9.21 -0.20
CA MET A 96 5.91 -10.65 -0.40
C MET A 96 6.78 -11.15 -1.56
N LEU A 97 7.09 -10.29 -2.54
CA LEU A 97 8.03 -10.62 -3.60
C LEU A 97 9.44 -10.95 -3.11
N LYS A 98 9.87 -10.48 -1.92
CA LYS A 98 11.19 -10.77 -1.31
C LYS A 98 11.11 -11.70 -0.08
N SER A 99 9.92 -12.23 0.23
CA SER A 99 9.65 -12.95 1.49
C SER A 99 10.07 -14.42 1.52
N ARG A 100 10.41 -15.01 0.37
CA ARG A 100 10.72 -16.44 0.16
C ARG A 100 9.62 -17.38 0.69
N ILE A 101 8.35 -17.05 0.45
CA ILE A 101 7.21 -17.90 0.81
C ILE A 101 7.44 -19.33 0.29
N GLY A 102 7.47 -20.30 1.21
CA GLY A 102 7.69 -21.71 0.90
C GLY A 102 9.05 -22.02 0.25
N GLY A 103 10.04 -21.14 0.38
CA GLY A 103 11.34 -21.28 -0.29
C GLY A 103 11.30 -21.09 -1.81
N LEU A 104 10.17 -20.64 -2.37
CA LEU A 104 9.99 -20.52 -3.81
C LEU A 104 10.76 -19.34 -4.40
N GLU A 105 11.45 -19.56 -5.52
CA GLU A 105 12.22 -18.52 -6.24
C GLU A 105 11.35 -17.34 -6.72
N HIS A 106 10.08 -17.61 -7.03
CA HIS A 106 9.09 -16.60 -7.42
C HIS A 106 8.83 -15.56 -6.31
N PHE A 107 9.20 -15.85 -5.06
CA PHE A 107 9.11 -14.95 -3.91
C PHE A 107 10.49 -14.53 -3.38
N ASN A 108 11.52 -14.61 -4.22
CA ASN A 108 12.89 -14.20 -3.91
C ASN A 108 13.38 -13.08 -4.85
N ALA A 109 12.53 -12.08 -5.08
CA ALA A 109 12.86 -10.91 -5.89
C ALA A 109 14.03 -10.14 -5.28
N PRO A 110 15.06 -9.80 -6.07
CA PRO A 110 16.20 -9.00 -5.61
C PRO A 110 15.85 -7.51 -5.58
N LEU A 111 14.88 -7.14 -4.72
CA LEU A 111 14.50 -5.75 -4.49
C LEU A 111 15.68 -4.99 -3.86
N SER A 112 15.98 -3.81 -4.40
CA SER A 112 16.99 -2.89 -3.88
C SER A 112 16.61 -2.33 -2.51
N ASP A 113 17.60 -1.92 -1.71
CA ASP A 113 17.35 -1.32 -0.39
C ASP A 113 16.51 -0.04 -0.50
N LYS A 114 16.68 0.71 -1.59
CA LYS A 114 15.87 1.89 -1.90
C LYS A 114 14.40 1.50 -2.08
N SER A 115 14.12 0.44 -2.84
CA SER A 115 12.77 -0.09 -3.03
C SER A 115 12.14 -0.50 -1.69
N LEU A 116 12.89 -1.20 -0.83
CA LEU A 116 12.42 -1.60 0.49
C LEU A 116 12.14 -0.41 1.42
N LYS A 117 12.99 0.61 1.40
CA LYS A 117 12.76 1.87 2.15
C LYS A 117 11.52 2.61 1.64
N ILE A 118 11.31 2.65 0.33
CA ILE A 118 10.12 3.25 -0.29
C ILE A 118 8.87 2.46 0.11
N ILE A 119 8.90 1.12 0.11
CA ILE A 119 7.78 0.31 0.61
C ILE A 119 7.48 0.63 2.09
N PHE A 120 8.51 0.73 2.94
CA PHE A 120 8.34 1.07 4.35
C PHE A 120 7.66 2.43 4.57
N TRP A 121 8.23 3.49 4.01
CA TRP A 121 7.73 4.85 4.16
C TRP A 121 6.41 5.07 3.42
N GLY A 122 6.26 4.46 2.24
CA GLY A 122 5.02 4.48 1.46
C GLY A 122 3.86 3.84 2.20
N SER A 123 4.11 2.72 2.89
CA SER A 123 3.13 2.13 3.79
C SER A 123 2.75 3.06 4.95
N TRP A 124 3.72 3.78 5.55
CA TRP A 124 3.42 4.81 6.57
C TRP A 124 2.45 5.85 6.04
N PHE A 125 2.73 6.42 4.88
CA PHE A 125 1.87 7.42 4.28
C PHE A 125 0.50 6.86 3.88
N SER A 126 0.45 5.62 3.36
CA SER A 126 -0.80 4.95 2.99
C SER A 126 -1.78 4.78 4.17
N LEU A 127 -1.29 4.63 5.42
CA LEU A 127 -2.15 4.63 6.62
C LEU A 127 -2.87 5.98 6.79
N PHE A 128 -2.13 7.08 6.64
CA PHE A 128 -2.67 8.43 6.81
C PHE A 128 -3.66 8.80 5.71
N LEU A 129 -3.47 8.27 4.49
CA LEU A 129 -4.39 8.49 3.39
C LEU A 129 -5.63 7.60 3.42
N THR A 130 -5.51 6.38 3.95
CA THR A 130 -6.57 5.38 3.79
C THR A 130 -7.23 5.02 5.12
N GLU A 131 -6.44 4.63 6.11
CA GLU A 131 -6.95 3.96 7.30
C GLU A 131 -7.49 4.94 8.32
N ILE A 132 -6.78 6.04 8.55
CA ILE A 132 -7.25 7.11 9.43
C ILE A 132 -8.50 7.78 8.85
N PRO A 133 -8.55 8.19 7.56
CA PRO A 133 -9.75 8.79 7.00
C PRO A 133 -10.94 7.83 6.90
N GLN A 134 -10.69 6.54 6.60
CA GLN A 134 -11.72 5.52 6.67
C GLN A 134 -12.32 5.42 8.08
N LEU A 135 -11.46 5.34 9.11
CA LEU A 135 -11.93 5.26 10.50
C LEU A 135 -12.77 6.49 10.87
N ILE A 136 -12.30 7.69 10.52
CA ILE A 136 -13.01 8.94 10.79
C ILE A 136 -14.38 8.95 10.11
N THR A 137 -14.45 8.64 8.82
CA THR A 137 -15.71 8.66 8.06
C THR A 137 -16.70 7.62 8.55
N GLN A 138 -16.22 6.45 8.99
CA GLN A 138 -17.06 5.39 9.56
C GLN A 138 -17.59 5.74 10.95
N ILE A 139 -16.74 6.31 11.83
CA ILE A 139 -17.19 6.81 13.14
C ILE A 139 -18.25 7.89 12.96
N LEU A 140 -18.03 8.86 12.06
CA LEU A 140 -19.01 9.91 11.79
C LEU A 140 -20.33 9.32 11.26
N TYR A 141 -20.27 8.34 10.35
CA TYR A 141 -21.47 7.67 9.85
C TYR A 141 -22.29 7.00 10.97
N VAL A 142 -21.63 6.28 11.89
CA VAL A 142 -22.30 5.64 13.04
C VAL A 142 -22.94 6.68 13.95
N ASN A 143 -22.33 7.86 14.13
CA ASN A 143 -22.89 8.91 14.96
C ASN A 143 -24.07 9.65 14.30
N PHE A 144 -24.06 9.80 12.97
CA PHE A 144 -25.10 10.54 12.24
C PHE A 144 -26.28 9.68 11.76
N SER A 145 -26.12 8.35 11.67
CA SER A 145 -27.14 7.45 11.16
C SER A 145 -27.98 6.85 12.30
N ILE A 146 -29.29 6.75 12.09
CA ILE A 146 -30.25 6.04 12.99
C ILE A 146 -30.38 4.55 12.58
N VAL A 147 -29.59 4.09 11.59
CA VAL A 147 -29.73 2.80 10.89
C VAL A 147 -29.01 1.64 11.61
N GLU A 148 -29.57 0.44 11.50
CA GLU A 148 -29.12 -0.82 12.15
C GLU A 148 -27.69 -1.28 11.78
N PHE A 149 -26.76 -0.94 12.67
CA PHE A 149 -25.75 -1.75 13.36
C PHE A 149 -24.83 -2.83 12.73
N ASP A 150 -24.99 -3.31 11.49
CA ASP A 150 -24.21 -4.53 11.11
C ASP A 150 -22.88 -4.24 10.37
N LEU A 151 -22.93 -3.76 9.11
CA LEU A 151 -21.73 -3.65 8.27
C LEU A 151 -20.82 -2.45 8.61
N ALA A 152 -21.40 -1.31 8.96
CA ALA A 152 -20.63 -0.11 9.31
C ALA A 152 -19.83 -0.29 10.61
N LEU A 153 -20.42 -0.97 11.60
CA LEU A 153 -19.77 -1.28 12.87
C LEU A 153 -18.67 -2.33 12.68
N LEU A 154 -18.95 -3.40 11.93
CA LEU A 154 -17.93 -4.39 11.56
C LEU A 154 -16.75 -3.76 10.83
N SER A 155 -17.03 -2.86 9.87
CA SER A 155 -15.99 -2.15 9.13
C SER A 155 -15.16 -1.21 10.02
N THR A 156 -15.79 -0.59 11.03
CA THR A 156 -15.12 0.24 12.05
C THR A 156 -14.20 -0.58 12.95
N ILE A 157 -14.66 -1.77 13.38
CA ILE A 157 -13.83 -2.71 14.16
C ILE A 157 -12.63 -3.15 13.33
N VAL A 158 -12.86 -3.54 12.06
CA VAL A 158 -11.78 -3.99 11.17
C VAL A 158 -10.80 -2.87 10.86
N SER A 159 -11.23 -1.63 10.63
CA SER A 159 -10.32 -0.51 10.40
C SER A 159 -9.49 -0.19 11.65
N SER A 160 -10.09 -0.26 12.84
CA SER A 160 -9.38 -0.12 14.12
C SER A 160 -8.31 -1.19 14.34
N LEU A 161 -8.66 -2.47 14.10
CA LEU A 161 -7.73 -3.59 14.16
C LEU A 161 -6.61 -3.47 13.12
N ALA A 162 -6.92 -3.00 11.90
CA ALA A 162 -5.94 -2.80 10.84
C ALA A 162 -4.90 -1.74 11.23
N ILE A 163 -5.33 -0.61 11.82
CA ILE A 163 -4.40 0.42 12.32
C ILE A 163 -3.47 -0.18 13.38
N LEU A 164 -4.01 -0.99 14.29
CA LEU A 164 -3.22 -1.67 15.32
C LEU A 164 -2.19 -2.62 14.71
N SER A 165 -2.64 -3.51 13.80
CA SER A 165 -1.79 -4.46 13.09
C SER A 165 -0.68 -3.76 12.31
N ASN A 166 -1.01 -2.68 11.62
CA ASN A 166 -0.03 -1.92 10.85
C ASN A 166 1.00 -1.24 11.75
N LYS A 167 0.59 -0.68 12.90
CA LYS A 167 1.55 -0.15 13.90
C LYS A 167 2.52 -1.24 14.36
N VAL A 168 2.02 -2.44 14.70
CA VAL A 168 2.85 -3.57 15.13
C VAL A 168 3.80 -4.02 14.01
N SER A 169 3.29 -4.21 12.79
CA SER A 169 4.10 -4.57 11.62
C SER A 169 5.24 -3.58 11.37
N LYS A 170 4.97 -2.28 11.55
CA LYS A 170 5.96 -1.22 11.37
C LYS A 170 7.00 -1.17 12.48
N LEU A 171 6.62 -1.47 13.72
CA LEU A 171 7.56 -1.62 14.83
C LEU A 171 8.51 -2.79 14.58
N ILE A 172 7.99 -3.93 14.14
CA ILE A 172 8.79 -5.10 13.77
C ILE A 172 9.76 -4.74 12.64
N MET A 173 9.26 -4.10 11.58
CA MET A 173 10.09 -3.66 10.46
C MET A 173 11.18 -2.66 10.83
N LYS A 174 10.86 -1.68 11.68
CA LYS A 174 11.86 -0.69 12.14
C LYS A 174 13.04 -1.42 12.78
N ARG A 175 12.76 -2.45 13.59
CA ARG A 175 13.79 -3.29 14.21
C ARG A 175 14.62 -4.05 13.17
N THR A 176 14.01 -4.60 12.12
CA THR A 176 14.74 -5.38 11.10
C THR A 176 15.60 -4.52 10.15
N TYR A 177 15.16 -3.32 9.81
CA TYR A 177 15.81 -2.50 8.76
C TYR A 177 16.66 -1.33 9.27
N PHE A 178 16.44 -0.85 10.51
CA PHE A 178 17.10 0.35 11.04
C PHE A 178 17.81 0.14 12.37
N ILE A 179 17.64 -1.03 13.01
CA ILE A 179 18.39 -1.41 14.21
C ILE A 179 19.24 -2.62 13.81
N LYS A 180 20.43 -2.34 13.27
CA LYS A 180 21.53 -3.29 13.17
C LYS A 180 22.60 -2.86 14.16
#